data_AF-A0A956D963-F1
#
_entry.id   AF-A0A956D963-F1
#
_cell.length_a   1.000
_cell.length_b   1.000
_cell.length_c   1.000
_cell.angle_alpha   90.00
_cell.angle_beta   90.00
_cell.angle_gamma   90.00
#
_symmetry.space_group_name_H-M   'P 1'
#
loop_
_entity.id
_entity.type
_entity.pdbx_description
1 polymer ?
#
loop_
_entity_poly.entity_id
_entity_poly.type
_entity_poly.pdbx_seq_one_letter_code
_entity_poly.pdbx_strand_id
1 'polypeptide(L)'
;MTRFVSFSCLLVFALACDRGDAATTRPIDVDEATDGTSRAEQTEAQVDEGTGHDDGEDEQDDEEASANSAPPPTPATTRPTHGFACRAPAIPIPRPRECERGATYPECKWQMPAAPLSAGRYRRWRNTIVEHWWGRPALVTFILSSLDEYERLHPDQVVAVGDLDAPGPRHQTHDRGVDVDLYVLGALLTENAGGGRYPSNYEGKTDDEIEALRLRVLDLAKVLAACANGAVRIYYNDEVVLERFHAWYDAQGFAENPFGRPMQRHNSLHDFHFHVTIE
;
A
#
# COMPACT_ATOMS: atom_id res chain seq x y z
N MET A 1 61.12 12.34 -7.45
CA MET A 1 61.42 13.13 -6.24
C MET A 1 60.09 13.65 -5.70
N THR A 2 59.51 12.96 -4.70
CA THR A 2 59.51 13.32 -3.26
C THR A 2 58.48 14.43 -2.96
N ARG A 3 57.23 14.06 -2.65
CA ARG A 3 56.57 14.01 -1.32
C ARG A 3 55.63 15.21 -1.09
N PHE A 4 54.35 14.94 -0.85
CA PHE A 4 53.58 15.74 0.09
C PHE A 4 52.93 14.82 1.11
N VAL A 5 53.00 15.28 2.35
CA VAL A 5 52.86 14.55 3.61
C VAL A 5 51.44 14.76 4.13
N SER A 6 50.84 13.67 4.60
CA SER A 6 49.65 13.59 5.44
C SER A 6 49.88 14.27 6.79
N PHE A 7 48.87 14.92 7.37
CA PHE A 7 48.60 14.84 8.82
C PHE A 7 47.15 15.15 9.16
N SER A 8 46.59 14.29 10.01
CA SER A 8 45.24 14.25 10.55
C SER A 8 45.07 15.06 11.85
N CYS A 9 43.79 15.19 12.24
CA CYS A 9 43.23 15.36 13.59
C CYS A 9 43.36 16.73 14.29
N LEU A 10 42.23 17.31 14.71
CA LEU A 10 41.73 17.11 16.09
C LEU A 10 40.30 17.66 16.31
N LEU A 11 39.50 16.84 17.00
CA LEU A 11 38.25 17.15 17.69
C LEU A 11 38.47 18.17 18.82
N VAL A 12 37.50 19.06 19.08
CA VAL A 12 37.21 19.60 20.43
C VAL A 12 35.71 19.75 20.63
N PHE A 13 35.22 19.15 21.72
CA PHE A 13 33.90 19.26 22.33
C PHE A 13 33.67 20.64 22.97
N ALA A 14 32.43 21.14 22.95
CA ALA A 14 31.95 22.07 23.98
C ALA A 14 30.48 21.75 24.34
N LEU A 15 30.29 21.35 25.60
CA LEU A 15 29.04 21.25 26.32
C LEU A 15 28.38 22.63 26.48
N ALA A 16 27.05 22.67 26.43
CA ALA A 16 26.26 23.60 27.23
C ALA A 16 25.06 22.84 27.80
N CYS A 17 25.06 22.70 29.13
CA CYS A 17 23.88 22.38 29.92
C CYS A 17 23.00 23.63 29.99
N ASP A 18 21.68 23.49 29.82
CA ASP A 18 20.77 24.30 30.61
C ASP A 18 19.51 23.52 31.00
N ARG A 19 19.03 23.80 32.21
CA ARG A 19 17.96 23.14 32.96
C ARG A 19 16.64 23.91 32.81
N GLY A 20 15.53 23.20 33.01
CA GLY A 20 14.19 23.74 33.29
C GLY A 20 13.18 23.25 32.24
N ASP A 21 12.02 22.69 32.55
CA ASP A 21 11.31 22.51 33.81
C ASP A 21 10.42 21.26 33.71
N ALA A 22 10.21 20.63 34.85
CA ALA A 22 9.28 19.51 35.02
C ALA A 22 7.84 20.01 34.87
N ALA A 23 7.12 19.47 33.88
CA ALA A 23 5.66 19.58 33.81
C ALA A 23 5.03 18.22 34.12
N THR A 24 4.43 18.18 35.30
CA THR A 24 3.62 17.13 35.90
C THR A 24 2.57 16.56 34.93
N THR A 25 2.67 15.27 34.66
CA THR A 25 1.63 14.45 34.03
C THR A 25 0.42 14.37 34.96
N ARG A 26 -0.73 14.89 34.53
CA ARG A 26 -2.04 14.55 35.13
C ARG A 26 -2.63 13.36 34.35
N PRO A 27 -3.21 12.36 35.03
CA PRO A 27 -3.95 11.30 34.36
C PRO A 27 -5.24 11.88 33.77
N ILE A 28 -5.56 11.49 32.54
CA ILE A 28 -6.85 11.74 31.90
C ILE A 28 -7.76 10.59 32.30
N ASP A 29 -8.85 10.92 32.99
CA ASP A 29 -9.96 10.01 33.29
C ASP A 29 -10.56 9.50 31.98
N VAL A 30 -10.70 8.18 31.89
CA VAL A 30 -11.33 7.48 30.77
C VAL A 30 -12.80 7.33 31.15
N ASP A 31 -13.66 8.17 30.57
CA ASP A 31 -15.10 8.00 30.67
C ASP A 31 -15.54 6.80 29.80
N GLU A 32 -16.03 5.81 30.53
CA GLU A 32 -16.66 4.57 30.08
C GLU A 32 -18.03 4.91 29.47
N ALA A 33 -18.14 4.77 28.14
CA ALA A 33 -19.43 4.80 27.44
C ALA A 33 -19.81 3.36 27.05
N THR A 34 -20.55 2.72 27.95
CA THR A 34 -21.36 1.52 27.68
C THR A 34 -22.71 1.92 27.09
N ASP A 35 -22.99 1.48 25.87
CA ASP A 35 -24.31 1.11 25.34
C ASP A 35 -24.06 0.54 23.93
N GLY A 36 -24.57 -0.58 23.44
CA GLY A 36 -25.79 -1.30 23.77
C GLY A 36 -26.44 -1.68 22.44
N THR A 37 -26.73 -2.97 22.25
CA THR A 37 -27.70 -3.51 21.26
C THR A 37 -27.22 -3.66 19.80
N SER A 38 -27.04 -4.88 19.31
CA SER A 38 -28.16 -5.68 18.76
C SER A 38 -27.68 -6.95 18.08
N ARG A 39 -28.35 -8.02 18.49
CA ARG A 39 -28.34 -9.38 17.97
C ARG A 39 -29.09 -9.38 16.65
N ALA A 40 -28.44 -9.77 15.55
CA ALA A 40 -29.11 -10.10 14.29
C ALA A 40 -28.95 -11.61 14.05
N GLU A 41 -30.10 -12.24 13.85
CA GLU A 41 -30.32 -13.67 13.73
C GLU A 41 -29.71 -14.23 12.44
N GLN A 42 -29.05 -15.38 12.58
CA GLN A 42 -28.73 -16.28 11.49
C GLN A 42 -30.03 -16.87 10.95
N THR A 43 -30.28 -16.67 9.66
CA THR A 43 -31.28 -17.45 8.92
C THR A 43 -30.53 -18.25 7.86
N GLU A 44 -30.21 -19.50 8.18
CA GLU A 44 -29.78 -20.49 7.20
C GLU A 44 -31.01 -21.01 6.47
N ALA A 45 -31.03 -20.89 5.14
CA ALA A 45 -31.98 -21.58 4.29
C ALA A 45 -31.21 -22.65 3.51
N GLN A 46 -31.46 -23.90 3.88
CA GLN A 46 -31.15 -25.10 3.10
C GLN A 46 -31.82 -25.01 1.72
N VAL A 47 -31.07 -25.36 0.68
CA VAL A 47 -31.65 -25.95 -0.54
C VAL A 47 -30.89 -27.22 -0.87
N ASP A 48 -31.69 -28.18 -1.28
CA ASP A 48 -31.53 -29.61 -1.30
C ASP A 48 -31.36 -30.13 -2.74
N GLU A 49 -30.67 -31.26 -2.84
CA GLU A 49 -30.68 -32.32 -3.85
C GLU A 49 -30.52 -32.06 -5.37
N GLY A 50 -29.67 -32.88 -6.00
CA GLY A 50 -29.63 -33.07 -7.45
C GLY A 50 -28.48 -33.95 -7.95
N THR A 51 -28.61 -35.26 -7.79
CA THR A 51 -27.75 -36.34 -8.30
C THR A 51 -27.76 -36.49 -9.82
N GLY A 52 -26.67 -37.00 -10.42
CA GLY A 52 -26.64 -37.38 -11.84
C GLY A 52 -25.28 -37.86 -12.36
N HIS A 53 -25.09 -39.16 -12.30
CA HIS A 53 -24.04 -39.99 -12.92
C HIS A 53 -24.22 -40.04 -14.46
N ASP A 54 -23.16 -40.18 -15.26
CA ASP A 54 -22.97 -41.26 -16.25
C ASP A 54 -21.81 -40.97 -17.23
N ASP A 55 -21.16 -42.06 -17.63
CA ASP A 55 -19.92 -42.22 -18.36
C ASP A 55 -20.07 -42.05 -19.89
N GLY A 56 -18.95 -41.83 -20.58
CA GLY A 56 -18.93 -41.81 -22.06
C GLY A 56 -17.52 -41.76 -22.61
N GLU A 57 -16.98 -42.95 -22.88
CA GLU A 57 -15.69 -43.24 -23.52
C GLU A 57 -15.67 -42.89 -25.03
N ASP A 58 -14.44 -42.76 -25.52
CA ASP A 58 -13.93 -43.01 -26.88
C ASP A 58 -14.41 -42.17 -28.08
N GLU A 59 -13.44 -41.48 -28.69
CA GLU A 59 -13.14 -41.62 -30.13
C GLU A 59 -11.69 -41.14 -30.42
N GLN A 60 -10.86 -42.09 -30.85
CA GLN A 60 -9.66 -41.85 -31.66
C GLN A 60 -10.12 -41.61 -33.10
N ASP A 61 -9.49 -40.66 -33.81
CA ASP A 61 -8.82 -40.97 -35.07
C ASP A 61 -8.00 -39.78 -35.57
N ASP A 62 -6.88 -40.15 -36.18
CA ASP A 62 -5.79 -39.35 -36.71
C ASP A 62 -6.21 -38.49 -37.91
N GLU A 63 -5.66 -37.27 -38.03
CA GLU A 63 -5.31 -36.74 -39.35
C GLU A 63 -4.12 -35.77 -39.28
N GLU A 64 -3.09 -36.12 -40.07
CA GLU A 64 -1.83 -35.40 -40.26
C GLU A 64 -2.04 -33.97 -40.80
N ALA A 65 -1.35 -33.00 -40.22
CA ALA A 65 -1.12 -31.72 -40.86
C ALA A 65 0.32 -31.22 -40.64
N SER A 66 1.17 -31.58 -41.60
CA SER A 66 2.26 -30.80 -42.17
C SER A 66 3.02 -29.84 -41.25
N ALA A 67 4.21 -30.27 -40.84
CA ALA A 67 5.24 -29.45 -40.22
C ALA A 67 5.69 -28.27 -41.10
N ASN A 68 5.10 -27.10 -40.89
CA ASN A 68 5.72 -25.82 -41.21
C ASN A 68 6.24 -25.23 -39.89
N SER A 69 7.55 -25.42 -39.64
CA SER A 69 8.26 -24.78 -38.54
C SER A 69 8.34 -23.26 -38.76
N ALA A 70 7.26 -22.56 -38.41
CA ALA A 70 7.34 -21.15 -38.09
C ALA A 70 8.16 -20.99 -36.80
N PRO A 71 9.08 -20.02 -36.72
CA PRO A 71 9.77 -19.71 -35.46
C PRO A 71 8.72 -19.41 -34.38
N PRO A 72 8.97 -19.81 -33.11
CA PRO A 72 8.03 -19.59 -32.04
C PRO A 72 7.64 -18.10 -32.00
N PRO A 73 6.35 -17.76 -31.90
CA PRO A 73 5.94 -16.38 -31.77
C PRO A 73 6.69 -15.82 -30.56
N THR A 74 7.49 -14.77 -30.81
CA THR A 74 8.02 -13.95 -29.73
C THR A 74 6.83 -13.59 -28.85
N PRO A 75 6.86 -13.83 -27.52
CA PRO A 75 5.72 -13.53 -26.68
C PRO A 75 5.39 -12.06 -26.92
N ALA A 76 4.22 -11.83 -27.54
CA ALA A 76 3.68 -10.50 -27.66
C ALA A 76 3.73 -9.95 -26.23
N THR A 77 4.46 -8.86 -26.05
CA THR A 77 4.42 -8.15 -24.77
C THR A 77 3.01 -7.61 -24.69
N THR A 78 2.09 -8.42 -24.15
CA THR A 78 0.71 -8.05 -23.91
C THR A 78 0.79 -6.81 -23.05
N ARG A 79 0.51 -5.67 -23.67
CA ARG A 79 0.49 -4.41 -22.95
C ARG A 79 -0.55 -4.60 -21.84
N PRO A 80 -0.22 -4.33 -20.57
CA PRO A 80 -1.18 -4.48 -19.50
C PRO A 80 -2.46 -3.74 -19.88
N THR A 81 -3.59 -4.42 -19.79
CA THR A 81 -4.91 -3.93 -20.22
C THR A 81 -5.29 -2.61 -19.54
N HIS A 82 -4.76 -2.39 -18.34
CA HIS A 82 -4.95 -1.21 -17.51
C HIS A 82 -3.96 -0.06 -17.75
N GLY A 83 -2.96 -0.22 -18.63
CA GLY A 83 -2.05 0.87 -19.02
C GLY A 83 -0.94 1.24 -18.02
N PHE A 84 -0.74 0.45 -16.96
CA PHE A 84 0.30 0.64 -15.93
C PHE A 84 1.35 -0.46 -16.02
N ALA A 85 2.64 -0.13 -15.88
CA ALA A 85 3.72 -1.09 -16.04
C ALA A 85 4.09 -1.81 -14.74
N CYS A 86 3.93 -1.16 -13.58
CA CYS A 86 4.08 -1.75 -12.24
C CYS A 86 5.40 -2.51 -12.05
N ARG A 87 6.50 -1.93 -12.54
CA ARG A 87 7.83 -2.53 -12.43
C ARG A 87 8.46 -2.11 -11.12
N ALA A 88 8.90 -3.09 -10.34
CA ALA A 88 9.66 -2.79 -9.13
C ALA A 88 10.98 -2.10 -9.52
N PRO A 89 11.27 -0.89 -9.02
CA PRO A 89 12.53 -0.22 -9.31
C PRO A 89 13.68 -1.00 -8.67
N ALA A 90 14.87 -0.91 -9.27
CA ALA A 90 16.08 -1.55 -8.77
C ALA A 90 16.67 -0.79 -7.57
N ILE A 91 15.92 -0.75 -6.46
CA ILE A 91 16.34 -0.15 -5.19
C ILE A 91 16.90 -1.28 -4.30
N PRO A 92 18.09 -1.12 -3.69
CA PRO A 92 18.59 -2.07 -2.72
C PRO A 92 17.65 -2.17 -1.51
N ILE A 93 17.09 -3.36 -1.29
CA ILE A 93 16.25 -3.67 -0.12
C ILE A 93 17.10 -4.51 0.84
N PRO A 94 17.23 -4.12 2.13
CA PRO A 94 17.87 -4.97 3.13
C PRO A 94 17.16 -6.33 3.19
N ARG A 95 17.90 -7.42 2.98
CA ARG A 95 17.40 -8.79 3.09
C ARG A 95 17.96 -9.42 4.36
N PRO A 96 17.16 -9.60 5.42
CA PRO A 96 17.59 -10.34 6.61
C PRO A 96 17.99 -11.77 6.26
N ARG A 97 18.89 -12.35 7.07
CA ARG A 97 19.44 -13.70 6.83
C ARG A 97 18.36 -14.77 6.82
N GLU A 98 17.29 -14.54 7.56
CA GLU A 98 16.12 -15.39 7.68
C GLU A 98 15.41 -15.50 6.32
N CYS A 99 15.26 -14.39 5.61
CA CYS A 99 14.73 -14.38 4.24
C CYS A 99 15.62 -15.12 3.26
N GLU A 100 16.95 -14.94 3.35
CA GLU A 100 17.90 -15.64 2.48
C GLU A 100 17.90 -17.16 2.70
N ARG A 101 17.53 -17.61 3.91
CA ARG A 101 17.38 -19.02 4.26
C ARG A 101 16.01 -19.61 3.90
N GLY A 102 15.12 -18.82 3.32
CA GLY A 102 13.78 -19.26 2.93
C GLY A 102 12.76 -19.30 4.09
N ALA A 103 13.03 -18.60 5.20
CA ALA A 103 12.01 -18.44 6.23
C ALA A 103 10.82 -17.63 5.70
N THR A 104 9.64 -17.85 6.28
CA THR A 104 8.41 -17.12 5.97
C THR A 104 8.15 -16.04 7.01
N TYR A 105 7.08 -15.25 6.83
CA TYR A 105 6.60 -14.34 7.88
C TYR A 105 6.19 -15.15 9.14
N PRO A 106 6.46 -14.67 10.37
CA PRO A 106 7.05 -13.37 10.71
C PRO A 106 8.58 -13.33 10.73
N GLU A 107 9.30 -14.42 10.52
CA GLU A 107 10.77 -14.45 10.60
C GLU A 107 11.43 -13.74 9.41
N CYS A 108 10.82 -13.80 8.22
CA CYS A 108 11.24 -13.04 7.05
C CYS A 108 10.35 -11.81 6.83
N LYS A 109 10.93 -10.63 7.05
CA LYS A 109 10.36 -9.32 6.71
C LYS A 109 11.39 -8.48 5.98
N TRP A 110 10.95 -7.64 5.04
CA TRP A 110 11.80 -6.66 4.38
C TRP A 110 11.50 -5.27 4.95
N GLN A 111 12.56 -4.50 5.15
CA GLN A 111 12.42 -3.10 5.52
C GLN A 111 12.18 -2.28 4.26
N MET A 112 11.24 -1.34 4.31
CA MET A 112 11.10 -0.34 3.25
C MET A 112 12.41 0.46 3.13
N PRO A 113 12.97 0.64 1.91
CA PRO A 113 14.20 1.41 1.75
C PRO A 113 14.03 2.85 2.24
N ALA A 114 15.08 3.41 2.86
CA ALA A 114 15.07 4.79 3.31
C ALA A 114 15.00 5.77 2.12
N ALA A 115 14.39 6.95 2.33
CA ALA A 115 14.14 7.94 1.27
C ALA A 115 15.36 8.35 0.43
N PRO A 116 16.61 8.46 0.96
CA PRO A 116 17.78 8.74 0.13
C PRO A 116 18.05 7.67 -0.94
N LEU A 117 17.68 6.40 -0.68
CA LEU A 117 17.83 5.29 -1.62
C LEU A 117 16.74 5.28 -2.70
N SER A 118 15.60 5.94 -2.44
CA SER A 118 14.51 6.05 -3.40
C SER A 118 14.62 7.29 -4.29
N ALA A 119 15.68 8.10 -4.20
CA ALA A 119 15.83 9.36 -4.93
C ALA A 119 14.69 10.37 -4.68
N GLY A 120 14.01 10.29 -3.53
CA GLY A 120 12.95 11.22 -3.14
C GLY A 120 11.54 10.85 -3.60
N ARG A 121 11.35 9.71 -4.28
CA ARG A 121 10.06 9.22 -4.80
C ARG A 121 8.97 9.08 -3.75
N TYR A 122 9.41 8.74 -2.54
CA TYR A 122 8.56 8.64 -1.38
C TYR A 122 9.35 8.99 -0.13
N ARG A 123 8.63 9.28 0.94
CA ARG A 123 9.21 9.45 2.26
C ARG A 123 8.48 8.60 3.29
N ARG A 124 9.13 8.38 4.43
CA ARG A 124 8.44 7.80 5.60
C ARG A 124 7.50 8.84 6.18
N TRP A 125 6.28 8.43 6.49
CA TRP A 125 5.35 9.24 7.25
C TRP A 125 5.93 9.52 8.62
N ARG A 126 5.81 10.77 9.08
CA ARG A 126 6.51 11.24 10.28
C ARG A 126 6.17 10.49 11.57
N ASN A 127 4.97 9.90 11.65
CA ASN A 127 4.53 9.14 12.83
C ASN A 127 4.91 7.66 12.77
N THR A 128 5.44 7.20 11.63
CA THR A 128 5.86 5.82 11.45
C THR A 128 7.24 5.61 12.05
N ILE A 129 7.29 4.73 13.05
CA ILE A 129 8.54 4.33 13.72
C ILE A 129 9.26 3.26 12.91
N VAL A 130 10.54 3.01 13.21
CA VAL A 130 11.38 2.10 12.40
C VAL A 130 10.89 0.66 12.50
N GLU A 131 10.32 0.29 13.64
CA GLU A 131 9.75 -1.01 13.96
C GLU A 131 8.54 -1.32 13.07
N HIS A 132 7.77 -0.29 12.68
CA HIS A 132 6.61 -0.42 11.80
C HIS A 132 6.97 -0.34 10.31
N TRP A 133 8.24 -0.12 9.99
CA TRP A 133 8.74 0.10 8.63
C TRP A 133 9.14 -1.20 7.91
N TRP A 134 8.61 -2.32 8.40
CA TRP A 134 8.88 -3.67 7.92
C TRP A 134 7.58 -4.29 7.42
N GLY A 135 7.67 -5.16 6.42
CA GLY A 135 6.53 -5.90 5.91
C GLY A 135 6.97 -7.17 5.20
N ARG A 136 6.03 -7.93 4.67
CA ARG A 136 6.36 -9.06 3.82
C ARG A 136 7.10 -8.60 2.56
N PRO A 137 7.99 -9.42 1.98
CA PRO A 137 8.66 -9.10 0.72
C PRO A 137 7.72 -8.69 -0.42
N ALA A 138 6.56 -9.35 -0.52
CA ALA A 138 5.52 -9.03 -1.50
C ALA A 138 4.96 -7.61 -1.30
N LEU A 139 4.65 -7.23 -0.05
CA LEU A 139 4.15 -5.89 0.28
C LEU A 139 5.18 -4.82 -0.07
N VAL A 140 6.45 -4.99 0.33
CA VAL A 140 7.51 -4.03 0.01
C VAL A 140 7.69 -3.88 -1.50
N THR A 141 7.67 -4.99 -2.24
CA THR A 141 7.77 -4.97 -3.71
C THR A 141 6.58 -4.25 -4.34
N PHE A 142 5.36 -4.55 -3.88
CA PHE A 142 4.12 -3.91 -4.32
C PHE A 142 4.16 -2.40 -4.10
N ILE A 143 4.57 -1.95 -2.91
CA ILE A 143 4.69 -0.52 -2.60
C ILE A 143 5.68 0.13 -3.56
N LEU A 144 6.89 -0.43 -3.71
CA LEU A 144 7.92 0.15 -4.58
C LEU A 144 7.50 0.23 -6.04
N SER A 145 6.87 -0.82 -6.58
CA SER A 145 6.31 -0.81 -7.95
C SER A 145 5.22 0.24 -8.13
N SER A 146 4.33 0.36 -7.14
CA SER A 146 3.22 1.32 -7.19
C SER A 146 3.72 2.76 -7.12
N LEU A 147 4.72 3.03 -6.28
CA LEU A 147 5.27 4.37 -6.13
C LEU A 147 6.10 4.81 -7.35
N ASP A 148 6.83 3.88 -7.98
CA ASP A 148 7.53 4.14 -9.26
C ASP A 148 6.54 4.50 -10.38
N GLU A 149 5.45 3.75 -10.48
CA GLU A 149 4.42 4.01 -11.49
C GLU A 149 3.66 5.32 -11.20
N TYR A 150 3.38 5.63 -9.93
CA TYR A 150 2.71 6.88 -9.55
C TYR A 150 3.58 8.11 -9.83
N GLU A 151 4.87 8.07 -9.50
CA GLU A 151 5.81 9.15 -9.83
C GLU A 151 5.88 9.39 -11.34
N ARG A 152 5.83 8.33 -12.16
CA ARG A 152 5.80 8.45 -13.62
C ARG A 152 4.60 9.29 -14.11
N LEU A 153 3.47 9.23 -13.41
CA LEU A 153 2.29 10.05 -13.71
C LEU A 153 2.37 11.45 -13.12
N HIS A 154 2.91 11.56 -11.90
CA HIS A 154 2.90 12.76 -11.07
C HIS A 154 4.30 13.01 -10.46
N PRO A 155 5.29 13.45 -11.26
CA PRO A 155 6.70 13.53 -10.83
C PRO A 155 6.97 14.64 -9.81
N ASP A 156 6.06 15.60 -9.66
CA ASP A 156 6.09 16.66 -8.67
C ASP A 156 5.44 16.24 -7.33
N GLN A 157 4.86 15.05 -7.28
CA GLN A 157 4.14 14.55 -6.11
C GLN A 157 4.97 13.54 -5.33
N VAL A 158 4.93 13.66 -4.01
CA VAL A 158 5.56 12.72 -3.09
C VAL A 158 4.46 12.00 -2.32
N VAL A 159 4.54 10.68 -2.28
CA VAL A 159 3.73 9.85 -1.39
C VAL A 159 4.50 9.60 -0.10
N ALA A 160 3.87 9.80 1.06
CA ALA A 160 4.41 9.28 2.30
C ALA A 160 3.85 7.88 2.55
N VAL A 161 4.75 6.95 2.87
CA VAL A 161 4.40 5.59 3.29
C VAL A 161 4.36 5.58 4.81
N GLY A 162 3.27 5.08 5.36
CA GLY A 162 2.99 4.96 6.78
C GLY A 162 3.40 3.64 7.37
N ASP A 163 2.63 3.18 8.35
CA ASP A 163 2.88 1.93 9.06
C ASP A 163 2.62 0.75 8.13
N LEU A 164 3.48 -0.29 8.20
CA LEU A 164 3.33 -1.54 7.46
C LEU A 164 2.94 -2.67 8.42
N ASP A 165 3.87 -3.07 9.28
CA ASP A 165 3.68 -4.11 10.29
C ASP A 165 3.79 -3.50 11.68
N ALA A 166 2.62 -3.14 12.21
CA ALA A 166 2.43 -2.33 13.41
C ALA A 166 1.42 -2.98 14.36
N PRO A 167 1.66 -4.24 14.81
CA PRO A 167 0.69 -4.97 15.61
C PRO A 167 0.34 -4.20 16.89
N GLY A 168 -0.95 -4.00 17.14
CA GLY A 168 -1.41 -3.33 18.35
C GLY A 168 -2.85 -2.83 18.26
N PRO A 169 -3.41 -2.36 19.39
CA PRO A 169 -4.83 -1.99 19.47
C PRO A 169 -5.23 -0.80 18.59
N ARG A 170 -4.25 0.00 18.13
CA ARG A 170 -4.47 1.13 17.23
C ARG A 170 -4.47 0.76 15.74
N HIS A 171 -3.87 -0.37 15.37
CA HIS A 171 -3.69 -0.79 13.99
C HIS A 171 -4.08 -2.27 13.85
N GLN A 172 -5.39 -2.53 14.00
CA GLN A 172 -5.93 -3.88 14.16
C GLN A 172 -5.63 -4.82 12.99
N THR A 173 -5.33 -4.30 11.79
CA THR A 173 -5.01 -5.09 10.60
C THR A 173 -3.51 -5.22 10.33
N HIS A 174 -2.67 -4.34 10.86
CA HIS A 174 -1.23 -4.30 10.57
C HIS A 174 -0.42 -5.34 11.37
N ASP A 175 -0.89 -6.59 11.48
CA ASP A 175 -0.25 -7.64 12.27
C ASP A 175 0.27 -8.82 11.43
N ARG A 176 -0.01 -8.81 10.12
CA ARG A 176 0.41 -9.85 9.17
C ARG A 176 1.49 -9.39 8.19
N GLY A 177 1.92 -8.14 8.26
CA GLY A 177 2.90 -7.54 7.35
C GLY A 177 2.42 -7.43 5.90
N VAL A 178 1.10 -7.31 5.69
CA VAL A 178 0.45 -7.21 4.37
C VAL A 178 -0.33 -5.92 4.17
N ASP A 179 -0.32 -5.05 5.17
CA ASP A 179 -1.05 -3.80 5.20
C ASP A 179 -0.09 -2.61 5.10
N VAL A 180 -0.56 -1.50 4.53
CA VAL A 180 0.22 -0.26 4.45
C VAL A 180 -0.70 0.96 4.43
N ASP A 181 -0.31 1.99 5.17
CA ASP A 181 -0.93 3.31 5.06
C ASP A 181 -0.18 4.18 4.03
N LEU A 182 -0.88 4.86 3.13
CA LEU A 182 -0.28 5.73 2.10
C LEU A 182 -0.94 7.11 2.08
N TYR A 183 -0.12 8.16 2.02
CA TYR A 183 -0.54 9.55 2.08
C TYR A 183 -0.08 10.31 0.83
N VAL A 184 -1.02 10.85 0.04
CA VAL A 184 -0.69 11.73 -1.09
C VAL A 184 -0.46 13.14 -0.55
N LEU A 185 0.81 13.53 -0.37
CA LEU A 185 1.13 14.73 0.39
C LEU A 185 0.66 16.03 -0.26
N GLY A 186 0.75 16.14 -1.58
CA GLY A 186 0.18 17.28 -2.30
C GLY A 186 -1.34 17.28 -2.36
N ALA A 187 -2.00 16.25 -1.80
CA ALA A 187 -3.44 16.20 -1.57
C ALA A 187 -3.87 16.47 -0.12
N LEU A 188 -2.91 16.57 0.81
CA LEU A 188 -3.18 16.88 2.21
C LEU A 188 -3.22 18.40 2.42
N LEU A 189 -4.24 18.88 3.13
CA LEU A 189 -4.27 20.29 3.58
C LEU A 189 -3.23 20.53 4.67
N THR A 190 -3.16 19.61 5.63
CA THR A 190 -2.12 19.59 6.66
C THR A 190 -1.64 18.16 6.82
N GLU A 191 -0.41 17.97 7.29
CA GLU A 191 0.07 16.63 7.62
C GLU A 191 -0.64 16.03 8.87
N ASN A 192 -1.68 16.68 9.40
CA ASN A 192 -2.47 16.25 10.55
C ASN A 192 -1.63 16.12 11.82
N ALA A 193 -1.04 17.25 12.26
CA ALA A 193 -0.11 17.31 13.40
C ALA A 193 -0.86 17.59 14.69
N GLY A 194 -0.94 16.61 15.59
CA GLY A 194 -1.38 16.86 16.97
C GLY A 194 -2.56 16.03 17.49
N GLY A 195 -3.04 15.01 16.77
CA GLY A 195 -4.08 14.08 17.25
C GLY A 195 -5.49 14.67 17.41
N GLY A 196 -5.78 15.83 16.81
CA GLY A 196 -7.08 16.51 16.90
C GLY A 196 -8.06 16.15 15.77
N ARG A 197 -9.24 16.80 15.77
CA ARG A 197 -10.10 16.85 14.57
C ARG A 197 -9.39 17.70 13.53
N TYR A 198 -9.21 17.14 12.34
CA TYR A 198 -8.59 17.86 11.24
C TYR A 198 -9.64 18.45 10.32
N PRO A 199 -9.37 19.63 9.75
CA PRO A 199 -10.17 20.16 8.65
C PRO A 199 -10.19 19.17 7.48
N SER A 200 -11.22 19.26 6.64
CA SER A 200 -11.22 18.53 5.38
C SER A 200 -9.98 18.90 4.55
N ASN A 201 -9.43 17.96 3.79
CA ASN A 201 -8.36 18.25 2.82
C ASN A 201 -8.75 19.31 1.77
N TYR A 202 -10.04 19.59 1.66
CA TYR A 202 -10.62 20.55 0.73
C TYR A 202 -10.96 21.90 1.35
N GLU A 203 -10.76 22.08 2.65
CA GLU A 203 -11.11 23.33 3.32
C GLU A 203 -10.32 24.51 2.73
N GLY A 204 -11.06 25.57 2.37
CA GLY A 204 -10.51 26.78 1.78
C GLY A 204 -10.07 26.66 0.32
N LYS A 205 -10.34 25.53 -0.36
CA LYS A 205 -10.00 25.31 -1.76
C LYS A 205 -11.18 25.60 -2.69
N THR A 206 -10.86 25.99 -3.91
CA THR A 206 -11.82 26.12 -5.02
C THR A 206 -12.19 24.75 -5.60
N ASP A 207 -13.30 24.67 -6.32
CA ASP A 207 -13.75 23.42 -6.95
C ASP A 207 -12.71 22.84 -7.92
N ASP A 208 -12.02 23.70 -8.68
CA ASP A 208 -10.95 23.29 -9.61
C ASP A 208 -9.75 22.70 -8.86
N GLU A 209 -9.37 23.28 -7.73
CA GLU A 209 -8.30 22.75 -6.89
C GLU A 209 -8.69 21.40 -6.28
N ILE A 210 -9.92 21.28 -5.79
CA ILE A 210 -10.47 20.03 -5.25
C ILE A 210 -10.44 18.94 -6.31
N GLU A 211 -10.89 19.24 -7.52
CA GLU A 211 -10.89 18.29 -8.63
C GLU A 211 -9.46 17.85 -8.99
N ALA A 212 -8.51 18.78 -9.09
CA ALA A 212 -7.11 18.45 -9.33
C ALA A 212 -6.51 17.53 -8.25
N LEU A 213 -6.90 17.70 -6.98
CA LEU A 213 -6.49 16.84 -5.87
C LEU A 213 -7.10 15.44 -5.99
N ARG A 214 -8.39 15.37 -6.30
CA ARG A 214 -9.10 14.09 -6.51
C ARG A 214 -8.52 13.29 -7.65
N LEU A 215 -8.10 13.93 -8.74
CA LEU A 215 -7.45 13.24 -9.85
C LEU A 215 -6.14 12.57 -9.43
N ARG A 216 -5.29 13.26 -8.63
CA ARG A 216 -4.05 12.69 -8.09
C ARG A 216 -4.32 11.49 -7.19
N VAL A 217 -5.28 11.62 -6.28
CA VAL A 217 -5.69 10.54 -5.37
C VAL A 217 -6.26 9.35 -6.14
N LEU A 218 -7.14 9.62 -7.12
CA LEU A 218 -7.73 8.61 -8.00
C LEU A 218 -6.65 7.84 -8.76
N ASP A 219 -5.64 8.53 -9.31
CA ASP A 219 -4.58 7.88 -10.05
C ASP A 219 -3.71 6.98 -9.16
N LEU A 220 -3.42 7.37 -7.91
CA LEU A 220 -2.77 6.46 -6.97
C LEU A 220 -3.60 5.19 -6.75
N ALA A 221 -4.91 5.32 -6.55
CA ALA A 221 -5.79 4.16 -6.35
C ALA A 221 -5.78 3.21 -7.55
N LYS A 222 -5.81 3.75 -8.77
CA LYS A 222 -5.71 2.95 -10.01
C LYS A 222 -4.39 2.22 -10.10
N VAL A 223 -3.27 2.89 -9.78
CA VAL A 223 -1.94 2.29 -9.76
C VAL A 223 -1.87 1.15 -8.75
N LEU A 224 -2.37 1.36 -7.52
CA LEU A 224 -2.41 0.31 -6.49
C LEU A 224 -3.20 -0.92 -6.96
N ALA A 225 -4.38 -0.73 -7.54
CA ALA A 225 -5.17 -1.83 -8.08
C ALA A 225 -4.46 -2.55 -9.24
N ALA A 226 -3.89 -1.80 -10.17
CA ALA A 226 -3.16 -2.37 -11.30
C ALA A 226 -1.92 -3.17 -10.86
N CYS A 227 -1.14 -2.64 -9.91
CA CYS A 227 0.09 -3.29 -9.45
C CYS A 227 -0.16 -4.50 -8.56
N ALA A 228 -1.38 -4.63 -8.01
CA ALA A 228 -1.87 -5.83 -7.35
C ALA A 228 -2.68 -6.75 -8.29
N ASN A 229 -2.75 -6.45 -9.59
CA ASN A 229 -3.58 -7.17 -10.56
C ASN A 229 -5.05 -7.32 -10.11
N GLY A 230 -5.59 -6.28 -9.49
CA GLY A 230 -6.94 -6.21 -8.92
C GLY A 230 -7.07 -6.84 -7.52
N ALA A 231 -6.14 -7.67 -7.06
CA ALA A 231 -6.21 -8.35 -5.77
C ALA A 231 -5.74 -7.45 -4.62
N VAL A 232 -6.53 -6.42 -4.30
CA VAL A 232 -6.20 -5.42 -3.29
C VAL A 232 -7.42 -5.01 -2.49
N ARG A 233 -7.25 -4.78 -1.19
CA ARG A 233 -8.22 -4.04 -0.37
C ARG A 233 -7.75 -2.62 -0.22
N ILE A 234 -8.65 -1.66 -0.37
CA ILE A 234 -8.35 -0.24 -0.18
C ILE A 234 -9.45 0.38 0.67
N TYR A 235 -9.10 1.10 1.73
CA TYR A 235 -10.00 2.03 2.40
C TYR A 235 -9.59 3.47 2.14
N TYR A 236 -10.55 4.28 1.69
CA TYR A 236 -10.42 5.72 1.47
C TYR A 236 -11.83 6.34 1.39
N ASN A 237 -12.04 7.52 1.99
CA ASN A 237 -13.40 8.00 2.25
C ASN A 237 -13.95 9.07 1.29
N ASP A 238 -13.19 9.56 0.30
CA ASP A 238 -13.76 10.49 -0.69
C ASP A 238 -14.72 9.75 -1.65
N GLU A 239 -16.00 10.09 -1.55
CA GLU A 239 -17.09 9.46 -2.31
C GLU A 239 -16.94 9.64 -3.84
N VAL A 240 -16.52 10.83 -4.29
CA VAL A 240 -16.34 11.12 -5.72
C VAL A 240 -15.17 10.30 -6.29
N VAL A 241 -14.07 10.20 -5.54
CA VAL A 241 -12.92 9.36 -5.93
C VAL A 241 -13.32 7.90 -5.94
N LEU A 242 -14.06 7.44 -4.93
CA LEU A 242 -14.53 6.06 -4.80
C LEU A 242 -15.39 5.65 -5.99
N GLU A 243 -16.41 6.44 -6.35
CA GLU A 243 -17.29 6.16 -7.49
C GLU A 243 -16.53 6.10 -8.81
N ARG A 244 -15.63 7.06 -9.05
CA ARG A 244 -14.81 7.11 -10.27
C ARG A 244 -13.82 5.94 -10.33
N PHE A 245 -13.24 5.56 -9.20
CA PHE A 245 -12.36 4.41 -9.10
C PHE A 245 -13.11 3.12 -9.42
N HIS A 246 -14.30 2.92 -8.85
CA HIS A 246 -15.15 1.76 -9.12
C HIS A 246 -15.51 1.65 -10.60
N ALA A 247 -15.95 2.75 -11.22
CA ALA A 247 -16.25 2.77 -12.65
C ALA A 247 -15.04 2.38 -13.51
N TRP A 248 -13.85 2.87 -13.14
CA TRP A 248 -12.61 2.47 -13.82
C TRP A 248 -12.25 1.00 -13.55
N TYR A 249 -12.32 0.55 -12.30
CA TYR A 249 -11.93 -0.79 -11.86
C TYR A 249 -12.76 -1.88 -12.56
N ASP A 250 -14.08 -1.69 -12.60
CA ASP A 250 -15.01 -2.63 -13.25
C ASP A 250 -14.74 -2.73 -14.76
N ALA A 251 -14.26 -1.65 -15.39
CA ALA A 251 -13.89 -1.64 -16.81
C ALA A 251 -12.57 -2.36 -17.13
N GLN A 252 -11.74 -2.70 -16.12
CA GLN A 252 -10.44 -3.34 -16.36
C GLN A 252 -10.55 -4.86 -16.56
N GLY A 253 -11.63 -5.48 -16.11
CA GLY A 253 -11.81 -6.94 -16.20
C GLY A 253 -10.84 -7.72 -15.30
N PHE A 254 -10.51 -7.18 -14.12
CA PHE A 254 -9.73 -7.92 -13.12
C PHE A 254 -10.45 -9.22 -12.71
N ALA A 255 -9.66 -10.21 -12.30
CA ALA A 255 -10.20 -11.42 -11.68
C ALA A 255 -10.94 -11.10 -10.37
N GLU A 256 -11.68 -12.09 -9.85
CA GLU A 256 -12.34 -11.96 -8.56
C GLU A 256 -11.34 -11.58 -7.47
N ASN A 257 -11.64 -10.48 -6.77
CA ASN A 257 -10.79 -9.96 -5.73
C ASN A 257 -11.10 -10.68 -4.40
N PRO A 258 -10.10 -11.31 -3.75
CA PRO A 258 -10.31 -12.09 -2.52
C PRO A 258 -10.81 -11.25 -1.35
N PHE A 259 -10.64 -9.93 -1.39
CA PHE A 259 -11.12 -8.99 -0.37
C PHE A 259 -12.50 -8.40 -0.68
N GLY A 260 -13.17 -8.86 -1.75
CA GLY A 260 -14.35 -8.22 -2.29
C GLY A 260 -14.01 -6.95 -3.08
N ARG A 261 -14.98 -6.03 -3.23
CA ARG A 261 -14.77 -4.82 -4.05
C ARG A 261 -13.74 -3.87 -3.40
N PRO A 262 -12.67 -3.45 -4.10
CA PRO A 262 -11.70 -2.50 -3.55
C PRO A 262 -12.32 -1.12 -3.36
N MET A 263 -11.61 -0.25 -2.61
CA MET A 263 -12.00 1.14 -2.34
C MET A 263 -13.35 1.23 -1.61
N GLN A 264 -13.31 1.02 -0.30
CA GLN A 264 -14.48 1.09 0.57
C GLN A 264 -14.31 2.23 1.59
N ARG A 265 -15.43 2.81 2.04
CA ARG A 265 -15.43 3.64 3.23
C ARG A 265 -15.26 2.78 4.46
N HIS A 266 -14.63 3.31 5.50
CA HIS A 266 -14.50 2.59 6.78
C HIS A 266 -14.71 3.54 7.97
N ASN A 267 -13.65 4.16 8.48
CA ASN A 267 -13.73 5.14 9.57
C ASN A 267 -13.05 6.45 9.17
N SER A 268 -13.26 7.54 9.94
CA SER A 268 -12.78 8.88 9.60
C SER A 268 -11.27 9.04 9.51
N LEU A 269 -10.47 8.07 9.97
CA LEU A 269 -9.02 8.13 9.78
C LEU A 269 -8.66 8.05 8.29
N HIS A 270 -9.46 7.34 7.49
CA HIS A 270 -9.27 7.17 6.04
C HIS A 270 -9.78 8.35 5.19
N ASP A 271 -10.13 9.48 5.82
CA ASP A 271 -10.40 10.75 5.11
C ASP A 271 -9.11 11.34 4.51
N PHE A 272 -7.95 10.91 5.02
CA PHE A 272 -6.66 11.55 4.73
C PHE A 272 -5.62 10.60 4.12
N HIS A 273 -5.86 9.30 4.16
CA HIS A 273 -4.89 8.32 3.71
C HIS A 273 -5.58 7.05 3.22
N PHE A 274 -4.87 6.33 2.37
CA PHE A 274 -5.23 5.00 1.95
C PHE A 274 -4.76 4.01 3.00
N HIS A 275 -5.64 3.13 3.44
CA HIS A 275 -5.23 1.88 4.09
C HIS A 275 -5.35 0.76 3.05
N VAL A 276 -4.25 0.09 2.75
CA VAL A 276 -4.14 -0.89 1.66
C VAL A 276 -3.73 -2.24 2.20
N THR A 277 -4.37 -3.31 1.73
CA THR A 277 -4.00 -4.70 2.03
C THR A 277 -3.81 -5.48 0.73
N ILE A 278 -2.78 -6.31 0.68
CA ILE A 278 -2.58 -7.32 -0.38
C ILE A 278 -2.43 -8.71 0.23
N GLU A 279 -2.37 -9.77 -0.57
CA GLU A 279 -2.08 -11.14 -0.12
C GLU A 279 -0.88 -11.75 -0.85
#